data_AF-A0A9J6CLQ3-F1
#
_entry.id   AF-A0A9J6CLQ3-F1
#
_cell.length_a   1.000
_cell.length_b   1.000
_cell.length_c   1.000
_cell.angle_alpha   90.00
_cell.angle_beta   90.00
_cell.angle_gamma   90.00
#
_symmetry.space_group_name_H-M   'P 1'
#
loop_
_entity.id
_entity.type
_entity.pdbx_description
1 polymer ?
#
loop_
_entity_poly.entity_id
_entity_poly.type
_entity_poly.pdbx_seq_one_letter_code
_entity_poly.pdbx_strand_id
1 'polypeptide(L)'
;MKLSPKIKAIFAIFCIVLVALCVSFIFVYYRKPIEDIFEHFRYRRSNNVTADNSTQLISQMMEQKLNNSKTREKENVLATSLAKLLITSPEDIMKFITEENFGCKKINHAINTFRKNFYGDLRIDNTYIKLFRALDKFYNLICGENEIYRKIFSSFQDDIAKLNEEFAVCTGELDWYEKNSTIACDEGQKILNCYHEALIYDVGEKVAFYYDKVFKKIINSSLTHPCKFKQLKATFIDATVSASNNFFIINNYLIIFAVIIIIIS
;
A
#
# COMPACT_ATOMS: atom_id res chain seq x y z
N MET A 1 -11.10 4.13 -58.52
CA MET A 1 -12.55 4.27 -58.84
C MET A 1 -13.17 5.21 -57.82
N LYS A 2 -13.58 6.44 -58.19
CA LYS A 2 -14.03 7.46 -57.19
C LYS A 2 -15.29 7.00 -56.46
N LEU A 3 -15.15 6.63 -55.18
CA LEU A 3 -16.28 6.33 -54.31
C LEU A 3 -17.20 7.57 -54.19
N SER A 4 -18.49 7.33 -54.42
CA SER A 4 -19.55 8.32 -54.23
C SER A 4 -19.50 8.91 -52.82
N PRO A 5 -19.72 10.23 -52.65
CA PRO A 5 -19.72 10.89 -51.34
C PRO A 5 -20.71 10.26 -50.35
N LYS A 6 -21.78 9.62 -50.85
CA LYS A 6 -22.75 8.91 -50.01
C LYS A 6 -22.13 7.69 -49.31
N ILE A 7 -21.23 6.97 -49.98
CA ILE A 7 -20.59 5.77 -49.42
C ILE A 7 -19.60 6.15 -48.31
N LYS A 8 -18.89 7.28 -48.47
CA LYS A 8 -17.99 7.81 -47.45
C LYS A 8 -18.73 8.20 -46.17
N ALA A 9 -19.90 8.81 -46.30
CA ALA A 9 -20.73 9.18 -45.15
C ALA A 9 -21.24 7.96 -44.38
N ILE A 10 -21.69 6.91 -45.08
CA ILE A 10 -22.16 5.66 -44.47
C ILE A 10 -21.03 4.99 -43.69
N PHE A 11 -19.82 4.96 -44.25
CA PHE A 11 -18.66 4.34 -43.59
C PHE A 11 -18.25 5.09 -42.31
N ALA A 12 -18.25 6.42 -42.34
CA ALA A 12 -17.94 7.24 -41.16
C ALA A 12 -18.93 6.99 -40.02
N ILE A 13 -20.22 6.87 -40.32
CA ILE A 13 -21.25 6.57 -39.33
C ILE A 13 -21.02 5.17 -38.73
N PHE A 14 -20.70 4.19 -39.57
CA PHE A 14 -20.41 2.83 -39.11
C PHE A 14 -19.23 2.77 -38.13
N CYS A 15 -18.12 3.49 -38.43
CA CYS A 15 -16.97 3.57 -37.52
C CYS A 15 -17.32 4.19 -36.17
N ILE A 16 -18.12 5.27 -36.16
CA ILE A 16 -18.53 5.94 -34.92
C ILE A 16 -19.39 5.00 -34.05
N VAL A 17 -20.34 4.29 -34.65
CA VAL A 17 -21.19 3.32 -33.94
C VAL A 17 -20.36 2.17 -33.37
N LEU A 18 -19.39 1.67 -34.12
CA LEU A 18 -18.52 0.59 -33.67
C LEU A 18 -17.70 0.99 -32.43
N VAL A 19 -17.13 2.20 -32.45
CA VAL A 19 -16.37 2.75 -31.31
C VAL A 19 -17.27 2.91 -30.08
N ALA A 20 -18.48 3.44 -30.25
CA ALA A 20 -19.44 3.61 -29.15
C ALA A 20 -19.84 2.27 -28.50
N LEU A 21 -20.04 1.22 -29.32
CA LEU A 21 -20.35 -0.13 -28.82
C LEU A 21 -19.16 -0.75 -28.07
N CYS A 22 -17.93 -0.59 -28.57
CA CYS A 22 -16.73 -1.07 -27.86
C CYS A 22 -16.56 -0.42 -26.49
N VAL A 23 -16.76 0.91 -26.38
CA VAL A 23 -16.66 1.63 -25.11
C VAL A 23 -17.73 1.15 -24.11
N SER A 24 -18.95 0.92 -24.59
CA SER A 24 -20.07 0.45 -23.76
C SER A 24 -19.82 -0.96 -23.20
N PHE A 25 -19.25 -1.85 -24.03
CA PHE A 25 -18.96 -3.23 -23.63
C PHE A 25 -17.86 -3.30 -22.56
N ILE A 26 -16.83 -2.46 -22.69
CA ILE A 26 -15.79 -2.30 -21.66
C ILE A 26 -16.44 -1.85 -20.35
N PHE A 27 -17.32 -0.83 -20.38
CA PHE A 27 -17.94 -0.30 -19.17
C PHE A 27 -18.82 -1.33 -18.42
N VAL A 28 -19.54 -2.19 -19.14
CA VAL A 28 -20.40 -3.24 -18.54
C VAL A 28 -19.58 -4.41 -18.00
N TYR A 29 -18.54 -4.84 -18.72
CA TYR A 29 -17.73 -6.00 -18.32
C TYR A 29 -16.93 -5.73 -17.03
N TYR A 30 -16.47 -4.49 -16.83
CA TYR A 30 -15.74 -4.12 -15.62
C TYR A 30 -16.63 -3.77 -14.42
N ARG A 31 -17.92 -3.46 -14.60
CA ARG A 31 -18.77 -2.97 -13.50
C ARG A 31 -19.45 -4.06 -12.66
N LYS A 32 -19.73 -5.24 -13.22
CA LYS A 32 -20.62 -6.22 -12.56
C LYS A 32 -20.06 -7.01 -11.36
N PRO A 33 -18.76 -7.34 -11.24
CA PRO A 33 -18.23 -8.03 -10.06
C PRO A 33 -17.93 -7.11 -8.87
N ILE A 34 -18.12 -5.80 -9.03
CA ILE A 34 -17.73 -4.76 -8.06
C ILE A 34 -18.82 -4.54 -6.98
N GLU A 35 -20.09 -4.68 -7.32
CA GLU A 35 -21.21 -4.36 -6.41
C GLU A 35 -21.39 -5.38 -5.27
N ASP A 36 -21.14 -6.68 -5.52
CA ASP A 36 -21.25 -7.73 -4.49
C ASP A 36 -20.13 -7.68 -3.43
N ILE A 37 -18.98 -7.11 -3.79
CA ILE A 37 -17.82 -6.96 -2.89
C ILE A 37 -18.02 -5.75 -1.96
N PHE A 38 -18.64 -4.67 -2.47
CA PHE A 38 -18.90 -3.45 -1.70
C PHE A 38 -19.88 -3.66 -0.53
N GLU A 39 -20.84 -4.57 -0.63
CA GLU A 39 -21.75 -4.89 0.49
C GLU A 39 -21.01 -5.54 1.68
N HIS A 40 -20.03 -6.39 1.41
CA HIS A 40 -19.25 -7.06 2.46
C HIS A 40 -18.41 -6.07 3.28
N PHE A 41 -17.80 -5.07 2.63
CA PHE A 41 -17.00 -4.04 3.30
C PHE A 41 -17.86 -3.01 4.04
N ARG A 42 -19.03 -2.64 3.50
CA ARG A 42 -19.96 -1.71 4.17
C ARG A 42 -20.53 -2.29 5.46
N TYR A 43 -20.78 -3.60 5.50
CA TYR A 43 -21.20 -4.32 6.72
C TYR A 43 -20.13 -4.30 7.83
N ARG A 44 -18.84 -4.41 7.48
CA ARG A 44 -17.72 -4.37 8.46
C ARG A 44 -17.50 -2.96 9.04
N ARG A 45 -17.73 -1.91 8.24
CA ARG A 45 -17.60 -0.50 8.62
C ARG A 45 -18.60 -0.06 9.71
N SER A 46 -19.79 -0.67 9.75
CA SER A 46 -20.85 -0.32 10.71
C SER A 46 -20.56 -0.79 12.15
N ASN A 47 -19.61 -1.72 12.36
CA ASN A 47 -19.44 -2.39 13.65
C ASN A 47 -18.22 -1.94 14.46
N ASN A 48 -17.31 -1.12 13.89
CA ASN A 48 -16.08 -0.71 14.58
C ASN A 48 -15.84 0.79 14.46
N VAL A 49 -16.53 1.59 15.29
CA VAL A 49 -16.07 2.95 15.64
C VAL A 49 -16.43 3.25 17.10
N THR A 50 -15.43 3.25 17.97
CA THR A 50 -15.38 4.19 19.10
C THR A 50 -13.93 4.66 19.25
N ALA A 51 -13.71 5.90 18.81
CA ALA A 51 -12.47 6.63 18.99
C ALA A 51 -12.52 7.31 20.37
N ASP A 52 -12.03 6.65 21.42
CA ASP A 52 -11.92 7.32 22.72
C ASP A 52 -10.84 6.75 23.68
N ASN A 53 -9.78 6.09 23.16
CA ASN A 53 -8.77 5.43 24.02
C ASN A 53 -7.35 6.02 23.95
N SER A 54 -7.07 7.01 23.10
CA SER A 54 -5.71 7.54 22.91
C SER A 54 -5.20 8.36 24.10
N THR A 55 -6.09 8.95 24.91
CA THR A 55 -5.69 9.77 26.07
C THR A 55 -5.44 8.92 27.33
N GLN A 56 -6.09 7.76 27.45
CA GLN A 56 -5.94 6.86 28.60
C GLN A 56 -4.64 6.04 28.53
N LEU A 57 -4.16 5.74 27.32
CA LEU A 57 -2.90 5.01 27.07
C LEU A 57 -1.66 5.81 27.52
N ILE A 58 -1.66 7.14 27.31
CA ILE A 58 -0.56 8.02 27.75
C ILE A 58 -0.44 8.03 29.28
N SER A 59 -1.56 7.87 30.00
CA SER A 59 -1.59 7.90 31.47
C SER A 59 -1.12 6.58 32.09
N GLN A 60 -1.41 5.43 31.46
CA GLN A 60 -1.01 4.11 31.95
C GLN A 60 0.47 3.79 31.73
N MET A 61 1.09 4.36 30.69
CA MET A 61 2.54 4.19 30.44
C MET A 61 3.42 4.88 31.49
N MET A 62 2.87 5.82 32.28
CA MET A 62 3.65 6.56 33.27
C MET A 62 3.77 5.86 34.65
N GLU A 63 2.97 4.83 34.93
CA GLU A 63 2.78 4.32 36.30
C GLU A 63 3.32 2.90 36.58
N GLN A 64 4.53 2.55 36.13
CA GLN A 64 5.23 1.36 36.65
C GLN A 64 6.73 1.55 36.99
N LYS A 65 6.96 1.57 38.31
CA LYS A 65 8.07 1.08 39.16
C LYS A 65 9.56 1.26 38.78
N LEU A 66 10.15 2.19 39.53
CA LEU A 66 11.49 2.35 40.10
C LEU A 66 12.44 1.11 40.12
N ASN A 67 13.40 1.06 39.19
CA ASN A 67 14.84 0.84 39.43
C ASN A 67 15.62 0.95 38.09
N ASN A 68 16.76 1.68 38.10
CA ASN A 68 17.60 2.18 36.98
C ASN A 68 17.12 3.46 36.26
N SER A 69 17.49 4.63 36.80
CA SER A 69 17.15 5.95 36.23
C SER A 69 17.67 6.18 34.81
N LYS A 70 18.88 5.71 34.48
CA LYS A 70 19.49 5.92 33.15
C LYS A 70 18.78 5.13 32.04
N THR A 71 18.37 3.88 32.30
CA THR A 71 17.63 3.08 31.31
C THR A 71 16.25 3.67 31.06
N ARG A 72 15.57 4.12 32.13
CA ARG A 72 14.24 4.75 32.03
C ARG A 72 14.29 6.09 31.31
N GLU A 73 15.32 6.91 31.55
CA GLU A 73 15.53 8.16 30.81
C GLU A 73 15.70 7.88 29.31
N LYS A 74 16.51 6.88 28.96
CA LYS A 74 16.70 6.46 27.57
C LYS A 74 15.39 5.97 26.93
N GLU A 75 14.63 5.13 27.62
CA GLU A 75 13.32 4.64 27.15
C GLU A 75 12.30 5.77 26.97
N ASN A 76 12.26 6.75 27.88
CA ASN A 76 11.38 7.92 27.76
C ASN A 76 11.68 8.74 26.51
N VAL A 77 12.95 8.91 26.16
CA VAL A 77 13.34 9.61 24.92
C VAL A 77 12.88 8.83 23.69
N LEU A 78 12.97 7.49 23.71
CA LEU A 78 12.47 6.64 22.63
C LEU A 78 10.96 6.76 22.48
N ALA A 79 10.21 6.55 23.56
CA ALA A 79 8.76 6.64 23.59
C ALA A 79 8.28 8.02 23.12
N THR A 80 8.90 9.10 23.61
CA THR A 80 8.59 10.47 23.20
C THR A 80 8.84 10.70 21.71
N SER A 81 9.91 10.11 21.16
CA SER A 81 10.25 10.25 19.75
C SER A 81 9.26 9.51 18.85
N LEU A 82 8.84 8.30 19.23
CA LEU A 82 7.79 7.55 18.52
C LEU A 82 6.42 8.25 18.64
N ALA A 83 6.08 8.79 19.81
CA ALA A 83 4.84 9.53 20.03
C ALA A 83 4.74 10.79 19.15
N LYS A 84 5.84 11.53 18.95
CA LYS A 84 5.89 12.67 18.00
C LYS A 84 5.63 12.26 16.55
N LEU A 85 5.90 11.00 16.23
CA LEU A 85 5.61 10.38 14.95
C LEU A 85 4.25 9.68 14.92
N LEU A 86 3.53 9.63 16.05
CA LEU A 86 2.29 8.85 16.22
C LEU A 86 2.48 7.36 15.90
N ILE A 87 3.66 6.81 16.19
CA ILE A 87 3.95 5.38 15.97
C ILE A 87 3.70 4.61 17.25
N THR A 88 2.70 3.73 17.22
CA THR A 88 2.40 2.77 18.30
C THR A 88 2.44 1.32 17.81
N SER A 89 2.40 1.11 16.50
CA SER A 89 2.40 -0.20 15.87
C SER A 89 3.19 -0.22 14.54
N PRO A 90 3.53 -1.40 14.01
CA PRO A 90 4.10 -1.53 12.66
C PRO A 90 3.20 -0.97 11.54
N GLU A 91 1.89 -1.02 11.73
CA GLU A 91 0.88 -0.43 10.83
C GLU A 91 1.05 1.07 10.72
N ASP A 92 1.28 1.77 11.84
CA ASP A 92 1.49 3.22 11.86
C ASP A 92 2.73 3.63 11.06
N ILE A 93 3.76 2.77 11.03
CA ILE A 93 4.94 3.00 10.20
C ILE A 93 4.58 2.92 8.71
N MET A 94 3.70 1.99 8.33
CA MET A 94 3.25 1.90 6.94
C MET A 94 2.32 3.03 6.52
N LYS A 95 1.59 3.67 7.46
CA LYS A 95 0.76 4.86 7.17
C LYS A 95 1.59 6.03 6.62
N PHE A 96 2.90 6.09 6.85
CA PHE A 96 3.73 7.12 6.18
C PHE A 96 3.75 7.01 4.65
N ILE A 97 3.38 5.86 4.08
CA ILE A 97 3.20 5.72 2.63
C ILE A 97 1.87 6.32 2.16
N THR A 98 0.84 6.39 3.02
CA THR A 98 -0.47 6.98 2.68
C THR A 98 -0.55 8.49 2.91
N GLU A 99 0.44 9.09 3.59
CA GLU A 99 0.49 10.55 3.78
C GLU A 99 0.86 11.28 2.47
N GLU A 100 0.14 12.35 2.09
CA GLU A 100 0.31 13.12 0.84
C GLU A 100 1.75 13.62 0.58
N ASN A 101 2.61 13.65 1.59
CA ASN A 101 4.03 13.92 1.45
C ASN A 101 4.82 12.91 2.26
N PHE A 102 5.45 11.92 1.61
CA PHE A 102 6.32 10.93 2.25
C PHE A 102 7.20 11.61 3.30
N GLY A 103 6.93 11.32 4.58
CA GLY A 103 7.53 11.99 5.73
C GLY A 103 9.03 11.74 5.91
N CYS A 104 9.79 11.41 4.86
CA CYS A 104 11.19 11.01 4.91
C CYS A 104 12.08 12.00 5.68
N LYS A 105 11.84 13.31 5.59
CA LYS A 105 12.56 14.31 6.40
C LYS A 105 12.28 14.15 7.90
N LYS A 106 11.00 14.00 8.27
CA LYS A 106 10.54 13.82 9.66
C LYS A 106 11.09 12.52 10.24
N ILE A 107 11.03 11.44 9.46
CA ILE A 107 11.55 10.11 9.81
C ILE A 107 13.08 10.15 9.96
N ASN A 108 13.80 10.77 9.02
CA ASN A 108 15.27 10.89 9.07
C ASN A 108 15.74 11.57 10.36
N HIS A 109 15.08 12.65 10.78
CA HIS A 109 15.42 13.34 12.02
C HIS A 109 15.27 12.42 13.24
N ALA A 110 14.16 11.67 13.33
CA ALA A 110 13.93 10.72 14.42
C ALA A 110 14.96 9.59 14.41
N ILE A 111 15.29 9.02 13.25
CA ILE A 111 16.29 7.96 13.09
C ILE A 111 17.69 8.44 13.47
N ASN A 112 18.11 9.62 13.02
CA ASN A 112 19.44 10.14 13.34
C ASN A 112 19.58 10.42 14.84
N THR A 113 18.52 10.95 15.46
CA THR A 113 18.45 11.11 16.92
C THR A 113 18.56 9.76 17.62
N PHE A 114 17.86 8.74 17.10
CA PHE A 114 17.93 7.39 17.65
C PHE A 114 19.33 6.79 17.55
N ARG A 115 19.91 6.75 16.35
CA ARG A 115 21.23 6.18 16.08
C ARG A 115 22.33 6.85 16.92
N LYS A 116 22.27 8.17 17.08
CA LYS A 116 23.26 8.92 17.87
C LYS A 116 23.23 8.57 19.36
N ASN A 117 22.05 8.33 19.90
CA ASN A 117 21.85 8.26 21.36
C ASN A 117 21.70 6.82 21.90
N PHE A 118 21.39 5.84 21.04
CA PHE A 118 20.95 4.51 21.48
C PHE A 118 21.57 3.32 20.74
N TYR A 119 22.35 3.54 19.68
CA TYR A 119 22.94 2.45 18.90
C TYR A 119 23.97 1.68 19.75
N GLY A 120 23.68 0.39 20.03
CA GLY A 120 24.58 -0.51 20.77
C GLY A 120 24.31 -0.68 22.27
N ASP A 121 23.41 0.11 22.86
CA ASP A 121 23.35 0.29 24.32
C ASP A 121 22.08 -0.26 25.00
N LEU A 122 21.17 -0.87 24.23
CA LEU A 122 19.87 -1.29 24.73
C LEU A 122 19.51 -2.72 24.31
N ARG A 123 18.75 -3.41 25.17
CA ARG A 123 18.35 -4.81 24.96
C ARG A 123 17.45 -4.94 23.74
N ILE A 124 17.74 -5.94 22.91
CA ILE A 124 17.08 -6.21 21.63
C ILE A 124 15.58 -6.48 21.78
N ASP A 125 15.12 -6.86 22.98
CA ASP A 125 13.75 -7.25 23.31
C ASP A 125 12.79 -6.08 23.64
N ASN A 126 13.29 -4.86 23.86
CA ASN A 126 12.45 -3.70 24.16
C ASN A 126 11.57 -3.29 22.96
N THR A 127 10.28 -3.06 23.21
CA THR A 127 9.24 -2.67 22.23
C THR A 127 9.61 -1.45 21.40
N TYR A 128 10.00 -0.34 22.04
CA TYR A 128 10.30 0.90 21.34
C TYR A 128 11.47 0.71 20.38
N ILE A 129 12.45 -0.12 20.74
CA ILE A 129 13.60 -0.42 19.89
C ILE A 129 13.17 -1.23 18.67
N LYS A 130 12.28 -2.21 18.85
CA LYS A 130 11.73 -2.99 17.73
C LYS A 130 10.98 -2.08 16.75
N LEU A 131 10.16 -1.16 17.25
CA LEU A 131 9.49 -0.16 16.41
C LEU A 131 10.49 0.78 15.74
N PHE A 132 11.54 1.22 16.43
CA PHE A 132 12.61 2.02 15.82
C PHE A 132 13.38 1.26 14.75
N ARG A 133 13.65 -0.03 14.93
CA ARG A 133 14.26 -0.87 13.88
C ARG A 133 13.36 -1.03 12.68
N ALA A 134 12.07 -1.21 12.91
CA ALA A 134 11.08 -1.23 11.84
C ALA A 134 11.02 0.12 11.10
N LEU A 135 11.06 1.24 11.82
CA LEU A 135 11.12 2.59 11.24
C LEU A 135 12.41 2.83 10.46
N ASP A 136 13.56 2.40 11.00
CA ASP A 136 14.85 2.44 10.31
C ASP A 136 14.82 1.60 9.03
N LYS A 137 14.20 0.41 9.10
CA LYS A 137 14.02 -0.45 7.93
C LYS A 137 13.15 0.20 6.88
N PHE A 138 12.05 0.83 7.28
CA PHE A 138 11.17 1.61 6.41
C PHE A 138 11.95 2.72 5.71
N TYR A 139 12.68 3.53 6.47
CA TYR A 139 13.48 4.62 5.92
C TYR A 139 14.48 4.12 4.88
N ASN A 140 15.21 3.03 5.17
CA ASN A 140 16.18 2.48 4.23
C ASN A 140 15.52 1.92 2.94
N LEU A 141 14.28 1.42 3.02
CA LEU A 141 13.55 0.88 1.87
C LEU A 141 12.87 1.96 1.02
N ILE A 142 12.30 2.99 1.65
CA ILE A 142 11.44 3.99 1.02
C ILE A 142 12.17 5.30 0.78
N CYS A 143 12.94 5.75 1.77
CA CYS A 143 13.59 7.06 1.78
C CYS A 143 15.08 6.99 1.40
N GLY A 144 15.68 5.80 1.46
CA GLY A 144 17.08 5.56 1.13
C GLY A 144 17.38 5.58 -0.37
N GLU A 145 18.53 5.01 -0.73
CA GLU A 145 19.03 4.99 -2.11
C GLU A 145 18.24 4.06 -3.03
N ASN A 146 17.43 3.15 -2.48
CA ASN A 146 16.60 2.24 -3.27
C ASN A 146 15.40 2.99 -3.88
N GLU A 147 15.57 3.46 -5.10
CA GLU A 147 14.55 4.24 -5.78
C GLU A 147 13.31 3.43 -6.22
N ILE A 148 13.38 2.09 -6.23
CA ILE A 148 12.30 1.27 -6.82
C ILE A 148 11.00 1.46 -6.05
N TYR A 149 11.03 1.27 -4.73
CA TYR A 149 9.83 1.40 -3.89
C TYR A 149 9.32 2.84 -3.90
N ARG A 150 10.24 3.82 -3.77
CA ARG A 150 9.91 5.24 -3.81
C ARG A 150 9.22 5.65 -5.10
N LYS A 151 9.74 5.24 -6.25
CA LYS A 151 9.16 5.55 -7.57
C LYS A 151 7.77 4.93 -7.71
N ILE A 152 7.61 3.68 -7.28
CA ILE A 152 6.31 3.01 -7.37
C ILE A 152 5.29 3.74 -6.50
N PHE A 153 5.55 3.95 -5.21
CA PHE A 153 4.55 4.57 -4.34
C PHE A 153 4.27 6.03 -4.71
N SER A 154 5.29 6.80 -5.10
CA SER A 154 5.07 8.18 -5.58
C SER A 154 4.24 8.26 -6.86
N SER A 155 4.30 7.25 -7.73
CA SER A 155 3.49 7.20 -8.96
C SER A 155 2.02 6.88 -8.71
N PHE A 156 1.69 6.34 -7.53
CA PHE A 156 0.34 5.94 -7.12
C PHE A 156 -0.10 6.66 -5.84
N GLN A 157 0.53 7.79 -5.50
CA GLN A 157 0.36 8.42 -4.19
C GLN A 157 -1.09 8.85 -3.93
N ASP A 158 -1.73 9.46 -4.93
CA ASP A 158 -3.10 9.94 -4.81
C ASP A 158 -4.09 8.79 -4.56
N ASP A 159 -3.84 7.62 -5.12
CA ASP A 159 -4.70 6.45 -4.94
C ASP A 159 -4.42 5.76 -3.61
N ILE A 160 -3.14 5.64 -3.23
CA ILE A 160 -2.72 5.09 -1.95
C ILE A 160 -3.20 5.96 -0.78
N ALA A 161 -3.22 7.29 -0.93
CA ALA A 161 -3.66 8.21 0.12
C ALA A 161 -5.14 8.02 0.49
N LYS A 162 -5.99 7.66 -0.49
CA LYS A 162 -7.42 7.37 -0.26
C LYS A 162 -7.64 6.15 0.62
N LEU A 163 -6.70 5.21 0.62
CA LEU A 163 -6.76 4.00 1.43
C LEU A 163 -6.50 4.23 2.92
N ASN A 164 -6.12 5.43 3.35
CA ASN A 164 -5.76 5.70 4.74
C ASN A 164 -6.90 5.33 5.72
N GLU A 165 -8.14 5.66 5.37
CA GLU A 165 -9.32 5.28 6.16
C GLU A 165 -9.62 3.78 6.11
N GLU A 166 -9.41 3.14 4.96
CA GLU A 166 -9.69 1.72 4.78
C GLU A 166 -8.69 0.85 5.54
N PHE A 167 -7.43 1.28 5.59
CA PHE A 167 -6.38 0.66 6.37
C PHE A 167 -6.65 0.70 7.88
N ALA A 168 -7.46 1.65 8.37
CA ALA A 168 -7.86 1.66 9.78
C ALA A 168 -8.66 0.38 10.15
N VAL A 169 -9.43 -0.18 9.21
CA VAL A 169 -10.20 -1.43 9.42
C VAL A 169 -9.29 -2.65 9.50
N CYS A 170 -8.11 -2.58 8.89
CA CYS A 170 -7.12 -3.65 8.86
C CYS A 170 -6.13 -3.61 10.03
N THR A 171 -6.27 -2.66 10.96
CA THR A 171 -5.34 -2.52 12.09
C THR A 171 -5.53 -3.68 13.07
N GLY A 172 -4.43 -4.27 13.55
CA GLY A 172 -4.48 -5.34 14.53
C GLY A 172 -4.95 -4.88 15.91
N GLU A 173 -5.15 -5.83 16.81
CA GLU A 173 -5.33 -5.52 18.24
C GLU A 173 -4.11 -4.76 18.79
N LEU A 174 -4.32 -3.94 19.83
CA LEU A 174 -3.21 -3.27 20.52
C LEU A 174 -2.14 -4.30 20.95
N ASP A 175 -0.88 -3.96 20.68
CA ASP A 175 0.32 -4.74 21.04
C ASP A 175 0.35 -6.18 20.50
N TRP A 176 -0.38 -6.49 19.42
CA TRP A 176 -0.39 -7.83 18.82
C TRP A 176 1.02 -8.37 18.49
N TYR A 177 1.95 -7.47 18.15
CA TYR A 177 3.32 -7.78 17.78
C TYR A 177 4.24 -8.07 18.99
N GLU A 178 3.76 -7.83 20.21
CA GLU A 178 4.43 -8.23 21.46
C GLU A 178 3.98 -9.59 21.97
N LYS A 179 2.87 -10.12 21.44
CA LYS A 179 2.37 -11.44 21.79
C LYS A 179 3.41 -12.52 21.44
N ASN A 180 3.17 -13.74 21.92
CA ASN A 180 4.04 -14.86 21.56
C ASN A 180 4.14 -15.00 20.03
N SER A 181 5.27 -15.57 19.56
CA SER A 181 5.60 -15.56 18.14
C SER A 181 4.52 -16.16 17.26
N THR A 182 3.82 -17.20 17.70
CA THR A 182 2.77 -17.85 16.90
C THR A 182 1.59 -16.91 16.68
N ILE A 183 1.07 -16.33 17.76
CA ILE A 183 -0.06 -15.40 17.69
C ILE A 183 0.33 -14.16 16.89
N ALA A 184 1.52 -13.60 17.14
CA ALA A 184 1.99 -12.44 16.40
C ALA A 184 2.11 -12.75 14.89
N CYS A 185 2.62 -13.91 14.50
CA CYS A 185 2.70 -14.29 13.08
C CYS A 185 1.31 -14.45 12.44
N ASP A 186 0.36 -15.05 13.16
CA ASP A 186 -1.00 -15.25 12.63
C ASP A 186 -1.73 -13.91 12.47
N GLU A 187 -1.65 -13.01 13.45
CA GLU A 187 -2.21 -11.66 13.36
C GLU A 187 -1.53 -10.84 12.25
N GLY A 188 -0.20 -10.84 12.19
CA GLY A 188 0.54 -10.17 11.13
C GLY A 188 0.14 -10.66 9.73
N GLN A 189 -0.13 -11.96 9.57
CA GLN A 189 -0.60 -12.51 8.29
C GLN A 189 -2.02 -12.02 7.94
N LYS A 190 -2.93 -11.93 8.91
CA LYS A 190 -4.29 -11.39 8.69
C LYS A 190 -4.24 -9.92 8.26
N ILE A 191 -3.43 -9.11 8.93
CA ILE A 191 -3.23 -7.69 8.62
C ILE A 191 -2.67 -7.55 7.20
N LEU A 192 -1.61 -8.30 6.86
CA LEU A 192 -1.02 -8.28 5.52
C LEU A 192 -2.03 -8.63 4.43
N ASN A 193 -2.85 -9.66 4.65
CA ASN A 193 -3.89 -10.06 3.69
C ASN A 193 -4.93 -8.95 3.50
N CYS A 194 -5.40 -8.34 4.60
CA CYS A 194 -6.39 -7.26 4.55
C CYS A 194 -5.90 -6.05 3.75
N TYR A 195 -4.67 -5.58 4.03
CA TYR A 195 -4.07 -4.48 3.27
C TYR A 195 -3.86 -4.85 1.79
N HIS A 196 -3.44 -6.08 1.52
CA HIS A 196 -3.20 -6.54 0.15
C HIS A 196 -4.49 -6.57 -0.67
N GLU A 197 -5.59 -7.06 -0.10
CA GLU A 197 -6.91 -7.10 -0.74
C GLU A 197 -7.40 -5.68 -1.08
N ALA A 198 -7.32 -4.74 -0.13
CA ALA A 198 -7.67 -3.34 -0.36
C ALA A 198 -6.82 -2.71 -1.48
N LEU A 199 -5.50 -2.94 -1.45
CA LEU A 199 -4.60 -2.41 -2.48
C LEU A 199 -4.84 -2.99 -3.86
N ILE A 200 -5.13 -4.30 -3.98
CA ILE A 200 -5.49 -4.91 -5.26
C ILE A 200 -6.72 -4.22 -5.83
N TYR A 201 -7.68 -3.93 -4.96
CA TYR A 201 -8.98 -3.41 -5.36
C TYR A 201 -8.92 -1.96 -5.84
N ASP A 202 -8.29 -1.07 -5.07
CA ASP A 202 -8.34 0.38 -5.37
C ASP A 202 -7.15 0.90 -6.18
N VAL A 203 -6.01 0.21 -6.14
CA VAL A 203 -4.75 0.71 -6.75
C VAL A 203 -4.20 -0.26 -7.78
N GLY A 204 -4.32 -1.56 -7.52
CA GLY A 204 -3.91 -2.63 -8.42
C GLY A 204 -2.81 -3.53 -7.86
N GLU A 205 -2.72 -4.72 -8.45
CA GLU A 205 -1.87 -5.83 -7.99
C GLU A 205 -0.37 -5.48 -7.91
N LYS A 206 0.11 -4.63 -8.83
CA LYS A 206 1.50 -4.17 -8.81
C LYS A 206 1.81 -3.48 -7.49
N VAL A 207 1.02 -2.49 -7.10
CA VAL A 207 1.24 -1.74 -5.86
C VAL A 207 1.06 -2.64 -4.66
N ALA A 208 0.01 -3.46 -4.65
CA ALA A 208 -0.26 -4.43 -3.59
C ALA A 208 0.93 -5.37 -3.33
N PHE A 209 1.60 -5.84 -4.38
CA PHE A 209 2.79 -6.69 -4.28
C PHE A 209 4.00 -5.98 -3.67
N TYR A 210 4.29 -4.75 -4.10
CA TYR A 210 5.42 -4.00 -3.55
C TYR A 210 5.14 -3.54 -2.11
N TYR A 211 3.90 -3.17 -1.81
CA TYR A 211 3.47 -2.83 -0.45
C TYR A 211 3.61 -4.03 0.48
N ASP A 212 3.09 -5.20 0.11
CA ASP A 212 3.23 -6.45 0.88
C ASP A 212 4.70 -6.80 1.16
N LYS A 213 5.57 -6.65 0.15
CA LYS A 213 7.03 -6.85 0.31
C LYS A 213 7.66 -5.90 1.32
N VAL A 214 7.27 -4.63 1.32
CA VAL A 214 7.78 -3.64 2.28
C VAL A 214 7.22 -3.97 3.66
N PHE A 215 5.91 -4.15 3.78
CA PHE A 215 5.23 -4.34 5.05
C PHE A 215 5.71 -5.60 5.77
N LYS A 216 5.91 -6.72 5.07
CA LYS A 216 6.54 -7.92 5.63
C LYS A 216 7.90 -7.65 6.27
N LYS A 217 8.72 -6.79 5.66
CA LYS A 217 10.03 -6.40 6.22
C LYS A 217 9.87 -5.51 7.45
N ILE A 218 8.86 -4.64 7.48
CA ILE A 218 8.55 -3.80 8.63
C ILE A 218 8.08 -4.66 9.81
N ILE A 219 7.07 -5.50 9.61
CA ILE A 219 6.56 -6.42 10.63
C ILE A 219 7.67 -7.33 11.14
N ASN A 220 8.45 -7.99 10.26
CA ASN A 220 9.53 -8.85 10.74
C ASN A 220 10.63 -8.10 11.52
N SER A 221 10.76 -6.79 11.32
CA SER A 221 11.72 -5.96 12.09
C SER A 221 11.15 -5.49 13.44
N SER A 222 9.82 -5.51 13.60
CA SER A 222 9.15 -5.17 14.86
C SER A 222 8.92 -6.37 15.78
N LEU A 223 9.14 -7.60 15.29
CA LEU A 223 8.97 -8.82 16.07
C LEU A 223 10.27 -9.26 16.75
N THR A 224 10.15 -9.93 17.89
CA THR A 224 11.29 -10.61 18.53
C THR A 224 11.82 -11.74 17.64
N HIS A 225 10.91 -12.50 17.03
CA HIS A 225 11.22 -13.62 16.15
C HIS A 225 10.55 -13.38 14.79
N PRO A 226 11.32 -13.31 13.68
CA PRO A 226 10.75 -13.11 12.36
C PRO A 226 9.81 -14.24 11.94
N CYS A 227 8.70 -13.86 11.30
CA CYS A 227 7.72 -14.77 10.74
C CYS A 227 8.05 -15.14 9.29
N LYS A 228 7.66 -16.36 8.91
CA LYS A 228 7.63 -16.81 7.51
C LYS A 228 6.24 -16.53 6.92
N PHE A 229 5.96 -15.28 6.62
CA PHE A 229 4.69 -14.90 6.01
C PHE A 229 4.50 -15.56 4.64
N LYS A 230 3.28 -15.98 4.36
CA LYS A 230 2.90 -16.55 3.07
C LYS A 230 3.10 -15.49 1.99
N GLN A 231 3.79 -15.86 0.93
CA GLN A 231 3.95 -14.98 -0.22
C GLN A 231 2.65 -15.01 -1.02
N LEU A 232 2.01 -13.85 -1.15
CA LEU A 232 0.86 -13.70 -2.03
C LEU A 232 1.41 -13.75 -3.46
N LYS A 233 0.95 -14.73 -4.24
CA LYS A 233 1.39 -14.90 -5.62
C LYS A 233 0.81 -13.73 -6.41
N ALA A 234 1.68 -12.89 -6.94
CA ALA A 234 1.26 -11.93 -7.94
C ALA A 234 1.05 -12.69 -9.25
N THR A 235 -0.21 -12.80 -9.67
CA THR A 235 -0.62 -13.11 -11.03
C THR A 235 -0.48 -11.86 -11.87
N PHE A 236 0.75 -11.36 -12.04
CA PHE A 236 1.04 -10.31 -13.02
C PHE A 236 0.67 -10.83 -14.43
N ILE A 237 -0.58 -10.65 -14.83
CA ILE A 237 -0.91 -10.52 -16.23
C ILE A 237 -0.41 -9.13 -16.57
N ASP A 238 0.77 -9.08 -17.17
CA ASP A 238 1.41 -7.86 -17.62
C ASP A 238 0.53 -7.25 -18.73
N ALA A 239 -0.57 -6.63 -18.33
CA ALA A 239 -1.55 -6.02 -19.22
C ALA A 239 -0.91 -4.86 -19.99
N THR A 240 0.23 -4.34 -19.53
CA THR A 240 1.08 -3.42 -20.29
C THR A 240 1.72 -4.06 -21.53
N VAL A 241 2.10 -5.35 -21.47
CA VAL A 241 2.60 -6.10 -22.64
C VAL A 241 1.46 -6.56 -23.54
N SER A 242 0.30 -6.91 -22.96
CA SER A 242 -0.89 -7.28 -23.74
C SER A 242 -1.52 -6.06 -24.43
N ALA A 243 -1.60 -4.91 -23.76
CA ALA A 243 -2.11 -3.66 -24.33
C ALA A 243 -1.14 -3.06 -25.34
N SER A 244 0.19 -3.14 -25.13
CA SER A 244 1.14 -2.69 -26.17
C SER A 244 1.05 -3.58 -27.41
N ASN A 245 0.99 -4.91 -27.23
CA ASN A 245 0.89 -5.83 -28.36
C ASN A 245 -0.46 -5.70 -29.06
N ASN A 246 -1.57 -5.57 -28.33
CA ASN A 246 -2.89 -5.34 -28.93
C ASN A 246 -2.99 -3.96 -29.58
N PHE A 247 -2.37 -2.91 -29.01
CA PHE A 247 -2.30 -1.60 -29.64
C PHE A 247 -1.47 -1.64 -30.93
N PHE A 248 -0.31 -2.31 -30.94
CA PHE A 248 0.49 -2.51 -32.16
C PHE A 248 -0.24 -3.36 -33.20
N ILE A 249 -0.97 -4.41 -32.79
CA ILE A 249 -1.76 -5.26 -33.68
C ILE A 249 -2.92 -4.45 -34.28
N ILE A 250 -3.69 -3.73 -33.48
CA ILE A 250 -4.79 -2.87 -33.95
C ILE A 250 -4.27 -1.77 -34.87
N ASN A 251 -3.13 -1.15 -34.54
CA ASN A 251 -2.54 -0.09 -35.36
C ASN A 251 -1.99 -0.66 -36.68
N ASN A 252 -1.40 -1.86 -36.69
CA ASN A 252 -1.00 -2.53 -37.93
C ASN A 252 -2.20 -2.90 -38.80
N TYR A 253 -3.29 -3.41 -38.23
CA TYR A 253 -4.51 -3.68 -39.00
C TYR A 253 -5.13 -2.41 -39.56
N LEU A 254 -5.15 -1.30 -38.81
CA LEU A 254 -5.62 0.01 -39.30
C LEU A 254 -4.75 0.55 -40.44
N ILE A 255 -3.42 0.40 -40.35
CA ILE A 255 -2.49 0.81 -41.42
C ILE A 255 -2.72 -0.06 -42.67
N ILE A 256 -2.83 -1.37 -42.52
CA ILE A 256 -3.11 -2.29 -43.64
C ILE A 256 -4.46 -1.95 -44.30
N PHE A 257 -5.48 -1.69 -43.49
CA PHE A 257 -6.81 -1.31 -44.00
C PHE A 257 -6.77 0.02 -44.75
N ALA A 258 -6.03 1.01 -44.24
CA ALA A 258 -5.83 2.30 -44.90
C ALA A 258 -5.09 2.13 -46.25
N VAL A 259 -4.05 1.29 -46.30
CA VAL A 259 -3.32 0.99 -47.54
C VAL A 259 -4.21 0.30 -48.57
N ILE A 260 -5.02 -0.68 -48.16
CA ILE A 260 -5.97 -1.37 -49.05
C ILE A 260 -6.99 -0.38 -49.62
N ILE A 261 -7.52 0.54 -48.80
CA ILE A 261 -8.44 1.58 -49.26
C ILE A 261 -7.78 2.51 -50.28
N ILE A 262 -6.52 2.90 -50.08
CA ILE A 262 -5.76 3.74 -51.03
C ILE A 262 -5.56 3.03 -52.37
N ILE A 263 -5.27 1.73 -52.36
CA ILE A 263 -5.06 0.95 -53.59
C ILE A 263 -6.36 0.77 -54.39
N ILE A 264 -7.50 0.66 -53.72
CA ILE A 264 -8.81 0.44 -54.37
C ILE A 264 -9.44 1.76 -54.89
N SER A 265 -9.11 2.91 -54.28
CA SER A 265 -9.69 4.24 -54.60
C SER A 265 -9.10 4.87 -55.85
#